data_AF-A0AAV5GA34-F1
#
_entry.id   AF-A0AAV5GA34-F1
#
_cell.length_a   1.000
_cell.length_b   1.000
_cell.length_c   1.000
_cell.angle_alpha   90.00
_cell.angle_beta   90.00
_cell.angle_gamma   90.00
#
_symmetry.space_group_name_H-M   'P 1'
#
loop_
_entity.id
_entity.type
_entity.pdbx_description
1 polymer ?
#
loop_
_entity_poly.entity_id
_entity_poly.type
_entity_poly.pdbx_seq_one_letter_code
_entity_poly.pdbx_strand_id
1 'polypeptide(L)'
;MDTPPTGEQSILGHARFAEQTPMSPPIEDQGYRQVYGINTEQIAEVTGTDLAQDYVQLAEGQAGEINAIPVPMLDRGSHLSYAFQWIAFGIMAPLGLGYFIWAELKEHRRVRREEAELSVDAASAEQTTDQQDGDTDSGTMGTLRTTHPENDTPGPAPTGTTTSASSGDRSRMLHDRYGDSRPDHSRKFARRQRERF
;
A
#
# COMPACT_ATOMS: atom_id res chain seq x y z
N MET A 1 18.28 -54.43 13.83
CA MET A 1 19.35 -53.53 13.39
C MET A 1 20.23 -54.33 12.46
N ASP A 2 20.37 -53.91 11.21
CA ASP A 2 21.31 -54.55 10.30
C ASP A 2 22.74 -54.38 10.82
N THR A 3 23.57 -55.39 10.59
CA THR A 3 24.99 -55.32 10.96
C THR A 3 25.66 -54.22 10.14
N PRO A 4 26.48 -53.34 10.76
CA PRO A 4 27.18 -52.31 10.01
C PRO A 4 28.04 -52.94 8.91
N PRO A 5 28.08 -52.34 7.70
CA PRO A 5 28.88 -52.85 6.61
C PRO A 5 30.37 -52.87 7.00
N THR A 6 31.07 -53.91 6.58
CA THR A 6 32.51 -54.07 6.83
C THR A 6 33.33 -53.58 5.64
N GLY A 7 34.52 -53.04 5.92
CA GLY A 7 35.43 -52.49 4.92
C GLY A 7 35.26 -51.00 4.66
N GLU A 8 36.05 -50.46 3.73
CA GLU A 8 36.03 -49.05 3.37
C GLU A 8 34.70 -48.69 2.68
N GLN A 9 34.05 -47.62 3.15
CA GLN A 9 32.79 -47.12 2.61
C GLN A 9 33.01 -45.72 2.06
N SER A 10 32.47 -45.45 0.87
CA SER A 10 32.37 -44.09 0.34
C SER A 10 30.99 -43.54 0.68
N ILE A 11 30.96 -42.45 1.45
CA ILE A 11 29.72 -41.77 1.86
C ILE A 11 29.70 -40.35 1.34
N LEU A 12 28.52 -39.90 0.94
CA LEU A 12 28.25 -38.50 0.59
C LEU A 12 27.48 -37.82 1.71
N GLY A 13 27.93 -36.64 2.14
CA GLY A 13 27.24 -35.89 3.16
C GLY A 13 27.78 -34.48 3.33
N HIS A 14 27.10 -33.70 4.16
CA HIS A 14 27.55 -32.38 4.58
C HIS A 14 28.33 -32.46 5.88
N ALA A 15 29.59 -32.01 5.82
CA ALA A 15 30.38 -31.77 7.03
C ALA A 15 29.76 -30.61 7.83
N ARG A 16 29.59 -30.83 9.12
CA ARG A 16 29.02 -29.86 10.06
C ARG A 16 29.91 -29.80 11.29
N PHE A 17 30.16 -28.59 11.77
CA PHE A 17 30.76 -28.41 13.08
C PHE A 17 29.81 -28.89 14.17
N ALA A 18 30.35 -29.43 15.26
CA ALA A 18 29.55 -29.70 16.44
C ALA A 18 28.82 -28.43 16.92
N GLU A 19 27.60 -28.63 17.40
CA GLU A 19 26.82 -27.54 17.98
C GLU A 19 27.42 -27.13 19.33
N GLN A 20 27.12 -25.90 19.75
CA GLN A 20 27.55 -25.41 21.06
C GLN A 20 26.97 -26.28 22.18
N THR A 21 27.73 -26.46 23.24
CA THR A 21 27.30 -27.22 24.41
C THR A 21 26.02 -26.61 24.98
N PRO A 22 24.92 -27.39 25.08
CA PRO A 22 23.70 -26.90 25.69
C PRO A 22 23.90 -26.53 27.16
N MET A 23 23.28 -25.44 27.61
CA MET A 23 23.34 -25.01 29.01
C MET A 23 22.61 -25.96 29.97
N SER A 24 21.64 -26.70 29.43
CA SER A 24 20.86 -27.69 30.19
C SER A 24 21.50 -29.07 30.07
N PRO A 25 21.58 -29.83 31.17
CA PRO A 25 22.09 -31.20 31.10
C PRO A 25 21.14 -32.10 30.30
N PRO A 26 21.64 -33.21 29.72
CA PRO A 26 20.79 -34.23 29.12
C PRO A 26 19.72 -34.71 30.09
N ILE A 27 18.52 -35.00 29.58
CA ILE A 27 17.39 -35.45 30.39
C ILE A 27 17.10 -36.93 30.13
N GLU A 28 16.49 -37.59 31.12
CA GLU A 28 15.92 -38.92 30.92
C GLU A 28 14.40 -38.78 30.80
N ASP A 29 13.87 -39.16 29.63
CA ASP A 29 12.44 -39.16 29.36
C ASP A 29 12.05 -40.42 28.59
N GLN A 30 10.93 -41.04 29.00
CA GLN A 30 10.41 -42.29 28.44
C GLN A 30 11.43 -43.44 28.35
N GLY A 31 12.39 -43.49 29.28
CA GLY A 31 13.44 -44.52 29.30
C GLY A 31 14.59 -44.28 28.32
N TYR A 32 14.63 -43.13 27.66
CA TYR A 32 15.71 -42.71 26.77
C TYR A 32 16.43 -41.49 27.35
N ARG A 33 17.75 -41.42 27.13
CA ARG A 33 18.53 -40.20 27.41
C ARG A 33 18.47 -39.28 26.20
N GLN A 34 18.01 -38.06 26.40
CA GLN A 34 17.83 -37.05 25.36
C GLN A 34 18.81 -35.89 25.55
N VAL A 35 19.41 -35.46 24.46
CA VAL A 35 20.27 -34.27 24.39
C VAL A 35 19.54 -33.16 23.64
N TYR A 36 19.85 -31.90 23.94
CA TYR A 36 19.17 -30.73 23.35
C TYR A 36 19.75 -30.29 21.99
N GLY A 37 20.91 -30.80 21.61
CA GLY A 37 21.59 -30.44 20.36
C GLY A 37 22.61 -31.50 19.96
N ILE A 38 23.20 -31.31 18.79
CA ILE A 38 24.21 -32.23 18.23
C ILE A 38 25.61 -31.79 18.68
N ASN A 39 25.84 -31.84 19.99
CA ASN A 39 27.17 -31.65 20.58
C ASN A 39 27.83 -33.02 20.80
N THR A 40 28.86 -33.31 20.01
CA THR A 40 29.53 -34.62 19.94
C THR A 40 30.20 -35.01 21.26
N GLU A 41 30.80 -34.06 21.99
CA GLU A 41 31.41 -34.28 23.31
C GLU A 41 30.37 -34.74 24.34
N GLN A 42 29.25 -34.01 24.48
CA GLN A 42 28.17 -34.39 25.39
C GLN A 42 27.55 -35.75 25.01
N ILE A 43 27.41 -36.02 23.72
CA ILE A 43 26.88 -37.31 23.23
C ILE A 43 27.88 -38.44 23.52
N ALA A 44 29.18 -38.21 23.36
CA ALA A 44 30.23 -39.18 23.66
C ALA A 44 30.20 -39.59 25.14
N GLU A 45 30.05 -38.63 26.06
CA GLU A 45 29.90 -38.90 27.50
C GLU A 45 28.64 -39.70 27.80
N VAL A 46 27.52 -39.35 27.17
CA VAL A 46 26.23 -40.02 27.37
C VAL A 46 26.24 -41.46 26.87
N THR A 47 26.86 -41.70 25.70
CA THR A 47 26.85 -42.99 25.02
C THR A 47 28.06 -43.87 25.37
N GLY A 48 29.09 -43.30 25.98
CA GLY A 48 30.36 -43.97 26.24
C GLY A 48 31.13 -44.33 24.97
N THR A 49 30.86 -43.64 23.86
CA THR A 49 31.47 -43.89 22.56
C THR A 49 32.46 -42.79 22.23
N ASP A 50 33.64 -43.15 21.71
CA ASP A 50 34.60 -42.19 21.19
C ASP A 50 34.10 -41.62 19.86
N LEU A 51 33.74 -40.33 19.86
CA LEU A 51 33.19 -39.63 18.70
C LEU A 51 34.18 -38.56 18.23
N ALA A 52 34.19 -38.32 16.93
CA ALA A 52 34.93 -37.19 16.36
C ALA A 52 34.34 -35.85 16.84
N GLN A 53 35.17 -34.81 16.83
CA GLN A 53 34.75 -33.45 17.21
C GLN A 53 33.56 -32.97 16.37
N ASP A 54 33.61 -33.18 15.06
CA ASP A 54 32.60 -32.75 14.11
C ASP A 54 31.81 -33.93 13.56
N TYR A 55 30.73 -33.66 12.83
CA TYR A 55 29.86 -34.71 12.30
C TYR A 55 29.56 -34.52 10.82
N VAL A 56 29.19 -35.63 10.17
CA VAL A 56 28.76 -35.65 8.77
C VAL A 56 27.27 -35.97 8.72
N GLN A 57 26.49 -35.07 8.15
CA GLN A 57 25.08 -35.31 7.85
C GLN A 57 24.97 -36.01 6.50
N LEU A 58 24.61 -37.29 6.53
CA LEU A 58 24.51 -38.12 5.34
C LEU A 58 23.42 -37.60 4.38
N ALA A 59 23.71 -37.67 3.08
CA ALA A 59 22.70 -37.51 2.04
C ALA A 59 21.73 -38.71 2.04
N GLU A 60 20.59 -38.56 1.37
CA GLU A 60 19.63 -39.65 1.16
C GLU A 60 20.27 -40.80 0.34
N GLY A 61 19.97 -42.04 0.72
CA GLY A 61 20.44 -43.27 0.09
C GLY A 61 21.84 -43.72 0.50
N GLN A 62 22.44 -43.14 1.55
CA GLN A 62 23.80 -43.47 1.97
C GLN A 62 23.87 -44.59 3.00
N ALA A 63 24.96 -45.35 3.00
CA ALA A 63 25.19 -46.38 4.01
C ALA A 63 25.27 -45.76 5.41
N GLY A 64 24.46 -46.27 6.35
CA GLY A 64 24.37 -45.73 7.71
C GLY A 64 23.35 -44.58 7.88
N GLU A 65 22.57 -44.27 6.84
CA GLU A 65 21.44 -43.36 6.96
C GLU A 65 20.38 -43.94 7.92
N ILE A 66 19.97 -43.14 8.92
CA ILE A 66 18.86 -43.50 9.82
C ILE A 66 17.59 -42.79 9.38
N ASN A 67 17.66 -41.47 9.19
CA ASN A 67 16.59 -40.63 8.63
C ASN A 67 17.25 -39.45 7.91
N ALA A 68 17.33 -39.45 6.57
CA ALA A 68 17.79 -38.25 5.86
C ALA A 68 16.82 -37.08 6.06
N ILE A 69 17.38 -35.87 6.16
CA ILE A 69 16.58 -34.65 6.07
C ILE A 69 16.12 -34.54 4.60
N PRO A 70 14.80 -34.55 4.32
CA PRO A 70 14.32 -34.46 2.96
C PRO A 70 14.76 -33.13 2.35
N VAL A 71 15.11 -33.16 1.06
CA VAL A 71 15.36 -31.93 0.32
C VAL A 71 14.14 -31.00 0.45
N PRO A 72 14.35 -29.72 0.82
CA PRO A 72 13.23 -28.81 0.98
C PRO A 72 12.42 -28.76 -0.31
N MET A 73 11.09 -28.88 -0.20
CA MET A 73 10.22 -28.81 -1.36
C MET A 73 10.44 -27.46 -2.06
N LEU A 74 10.99 -27.53 -3.27
CA LEU A 74 11.15 -26.39 -4.17
C LEU A 74 9.82 -26.02 -4.88
N ASP A 75 8.74 -26.73 -4.58
CA ASP A 75 7.43 -26.49 -5.16
C ASP A 75 6.76 -25.30 -4.47
N ARG A 76 7.03 -24.10 -5.00
CA ARG A 76 6.15 -22.95 -4.80
C ARG A 76 4.82 -23.29 -5.48
N GLY A 77 3.87 -23.81 -4.70
CA GLY A 77 2.58 -24.27 -5.21
C GLY A 77 1.87 -23.29 -6.16
N SER A 78 0.87 -23.80 -6.88
CA SER A 78 0.22 -23.10 -8.00
C SER A 78 -0.22 -21.66 -7.70
N HIS A 79 0.32 -20.68 -8.45
CA HIS A 79 -0.06 -19.26 -8.39
C HIS A 79 -1.40 -18.95 -9.11
N LEU A 80 -2.36 -19.87 -9.06
CA LEU A 80 -3.61 -19.81 -9.81
C LEU A 80 -4.44 -18.55 -9.50
N SER A 81 -4.46 -18.12 -8.24
CA SER A 81 -5.18 -16.91 -7.81
C SER A 81 -4.63 -15.64 -8.46
N TYR A 82 -3.31 -15.56 -8.69
CA TYR A 82 -2.69 -14.41 -9.37
C TYR A 82 -3.03 -14.36 -10.86
N ALA A 83 -3.14 -15.51 -11.52
CA ALA A 83 -3.57 -15.58 -12.91
C ALA A 83 -5.02 -15.10 -13.09
N PHE A 84 -5.92 -15.49 -12.18
CA PHE A 84 -7.31 -15.03 -12.24
C PHE A 84 -7.45 -13.51 -12.00
N GLN A 85 -6.58 -12.91 -11.19
CA GLN A 85 -6.57 -11.45 -10.99
C GLN A 85 -6.28 -10.71 -12.30
N TRP A 86 -5.28 -11.16 -13.06
CA TRP A 86 -4.97 -10.58 -14.36
C TRP A 86 -6.12 -10.72 -15.37
N ILE A 87 -6.81 -11.85 -15.35
CA ILE A 87 -8.00 -12.06 -16.18
C ILE A 87 -9.12 -11.10 -15.76
N ALA A 88 -9.35 -10.93 -14.45
CA ALA A 88 -10.35 -9.99 -13.94
C ALA A 88 -10.08 -8.55 -14.40
N PHE A 89 -8.83 -8.08 -14.31
CA PHE A 89 -8.46 -6.76 -14.84
C PHE A 89 -8.57 -6.68 -16.36
N GLY A 90 -8.16 -7.73 -17.07
CA GLY A 90 -8.27 -7.82 -18.53
C GLY A 90 -9.72 -7.72 -19.04
N ILE A 91 -10.71 -8.06 -18.21
CA ILE A 91 -12.13 -7.93 -18.55
C ILE A 91 -12.73 -6.62 -18.02
N MET A 92 -12.47 -6.27 -16.76
CA MET A 92 -13.10 -5.10 -16.15
C MET A 92 -12.60 -3.78 -16.74
N ALA A 93 -11.31 -3.66 -17.07
CA ALA A 93 -10.76 -2.44 -17.64
C ALA A 93 -11.37 -2.07 -19.00
N PRO A 94 -11.45 -2.98 -20.01
CA PRO A 94 -12.08 -2.63 -21.28
C PRO A 94 -13.60 -2.42 -21.18
N LEU A 95 -14.29 -3.15 -20.30
CA LEU A 95 -15.73 -2.90 -20.06
C LEU A 95 -15.96 -1.52 -19.46
N GLY A 96 -15.17 -1.13 -18.45
CA GLY A 96 -15.22 0.19 -17.85
C GLY A 96 -14.92 1.30 -18.86
N LEU A 97 -13.90 1.10 -19.71
CA LEU A 97 -13.56 2.04 -20.78
C LEU A 97 -14.68 2.16 -21.82
N GLY A 98 -15.26 1.04 -22.26
CA GLY A 98 -16.37 1.02 -23.21
C GLY A 98 -17.62 1.72 -22.67
N TYR A 99 -17.95 1.47 -21.40
CA TYR A 99 -19.04 2.16 -20.72
C TYR A 99 -18.79 3.67 -20.61
N PHE A 100 -17.57 4.07 -20.23
CA PHE A 100 -17.18 5.48 -20.12
C PHE A 100 -17.34 6.21 -21.46
N ILE A 101 -16.83 5.66 -22.55
CA ILE A 101 -16.98 6.24 -23.90
C ILE A 101 -18.46 6.36 -24.29
N TRP A 102 -19.26 5.34 -24.01
CA TRP A 102 -20.70 5.39 -24.30
C TRP A 102 -21.44 6.41 -23.44
N ALA A 103 -21.12 6.51 -22.16
CA ALA A 103 -21.70 7.47 -21.23
C ALA A 103 -21.39 8.91 -21.67
N GLU A 104 -20.14 9.22 -22.01
CA GLU A 104 -19.70 10.53 -22.51
C GLU A 104 -20.45 10.92 -23.80
N LEU A 105 -20.51 10.00 -24.77
CA LEU A 105 -21.23 10.24 -26.03
C LEU A 105 -22.74 10.44 -25.82
N LYS A 106 -23.33 9.75 -24.86
CA LYS A 106 -24.75 9.90 -24.51
C LYS A 106 -25.01 11.23 -23.83
N GLU A 107 -24.11 11.69 -22.98
CA GLU A 107 -24.20 13.00 -22.32
C GLU A 107 -24.12 14.14 -23.34
N HIS A 108 -23.15 14.12 -24.26
CA HIS A 108 -23.08 15.10 -25.36
C HIS A 108 -24.31 15.11 -26.28
N ARG A 109 -25.04 14.00 -26.40
CA ARG A 109 -26.29 13.94 -27.17
C ARG A 109 -27.47 14.53 -26.40
N ARG A 110 -27.43 14.48 -25.07
CA ARG A 110 -28.44 15.08 -24.21
C ARG A 110 -28.25 16.59 -24.12
N VAL A 111 -27.02 17.04 -23.89
CA VAL A 111 -26.66 18.47 -23.86
C VAL A 111 -27.05 19.17 -25.16
N ARG A 112 -26.76 18.57 -26.34
CA ARG A 112 -27.19 19.13 -27.64
C ARG A 112 -28.71 19.24 -27.83
N ARG A 113 -29.50 18.39 -27.17
CA ARG A 113 -30.97 18.51 -27.23
C ARG A 113 -31.45 19.62 -26.31
N GLU A 114 -30.88 19.73 -25.11
CA GLU A 114 -31.19 20.80 -24.17
C GLU A 114 -30.76 22.17 -24.74
N GLU A 115 -29.61 22.27 -25.43
CA GLU A 115 -29.18 23.47 -26.15
C GLU A 115 -30.07 23.80 -27.37
N ALA A 116 -30.58 22.78 -28.07
CA ALA A 116 -31.54 22.96 -29.16
C ALA A 116 -32.90 23.48 -28.64
N GLU A 117 -33.35 22.99 -27.49
CA GLU A 117 -34.57 23.47 -26.85
C GLU A 117 -34.39 24.91 -26.35
N LEU A 118 -33.25 25.24 -25.73
CA LEU A 118 -32.93 26.61 -25.27
C LEU A 118 -32.75 27.61 -26.43
N SER A 119 -32.21 27.18 -27.58
CA SER A 119 -32.06 28.05 -28.76
C SER A 119 -33.37 28.28 -29.50
N VAL A 120 -34.29 27.30 -29.49
CA VAL A 120 -35.66 27.48 -30.01
C VAL A 120 -36.48 28.41 -29.11
N ASP A 121 -36.32 28.33 -27.79
CA ASP A 121 -36.97 29.24 -26.83
C ASP A 121 -36.40 30.67 -26.93
N ALA A 122 -35.08 30.81 -27.10
CA ALA A 122 -34.42 32.10 -27.31
C ALA A 122 -34.83 32.76 -28.65
N ALA A 123 -34.92 31.99 -29.74
CA ALA A 123 -35.41 32.49 -31.03
C ALA A 123 -36.90 32.90 -30.97
N SER A 124 -37.70 32.24 -30.14
CA SER A 124 -39.10 32.61 -29.91
C SER A 124 -39.23 33.88 -29.06
N ALA A 125 -38.30 34.11 -28.12
CA ALA A 125 -38.26 35.33 -27.30
C ALA A 125 -37.76 36.56 -28.08
N GLU A 126 -36.82 36.40 -29.01
CA GLU A 126 -36.34 37.48 -29.89
C GLU A 126 -37.42 37.97 -30.85
N GLN A 127 -38.31 37.11 -31.36
CA GLN A 127 -39.44 37.53 -32.20
C GLN A 127 -40.50 38.38 -31.47
N THR A 128 -40.55 38.32 -30.13
CA THR A 128 -41.45 39.16 -29.32
C THR A 128 -40.87 40.51 -28.91
N THR A 129 -39.58 40.75 -29.12
CA THR A 129 -38.90 41.96 -28.61
C THR A 129 -38.77 43.06 -29.67
N ASP A 130 -39.05 42.79 -30.94
CA ASP A 130 -38.94 43.76 -32.06
C ASP A 130 -40.13 44.74 -32.17
N GLN A 131 -40.92 44.89 -31.10
CA GLN A 131 -42.06 45.80 -31.01
C GLN A 131 -42.09 46.58 -29.69
N GLN A 132 -40.96 47.11 -29.21
CA GLN A 132 -40.99 48.26 -28.30
C GLN A 132 -39.67 49.05 -28.30
N ASP A 133 -39.54 49.95 -29.28
CA ASP A 133 -38.58 51.06 -29.26
C ASP A 133 -39.04 52.15 -28.27
N GLY A 134 -38.13 52.67 -27.44
CA GLY A 134 -38.35 53.91 -26.68
C GLY A 134 -37.48 54.16 -25.44
N ASP A 135 -36.38 54.90 -25.64
CA ASP A 135 -35.90 56.02 -24.81
C ASP A 135 -34.85 55.83 -23.66
N THR A 136 -33.65 56.34 -23.97
CA THR A 136 -32.65 57.16 -23.24
C THR A 136 -32.02 56.82 -21.86
N ASP A 137 -30.68 56.73 -21.94
CA ASP A 137 -29.62 57.51 -21.24
C ASP A 137 -28.82 57.00 -20.03
N SER A 138 -27.50 57.10 -20.25
CA SER A 138 -26.38 57.52 -19.38
C SER A 138 -25.99 56.76 -18.10
N GLY A 139 -24.69 56.43 -18.06
CA GLY A 139 -23.88 56.94 -16.95
C GLY A 139 -22.65 56.12 -16.51
N THR A 140 -21.48 56.52 -17.04
CA THR A 140 -20.26 56.84 -16.25
C THR A 140 -19.16 55.78 -16.06
N MET A 141 -17.97 56.17 -16.54
CA MET A 141 -16.61 55.61 -16.40
C MET A 141 -16.09 55.50 -14.95
N GLY A 142 -15.02 54.72 -14.76
CA GLY A 142 -14.03 54.99 -13.70
C GLY A 142 -13.13 53.80 -13.33
N THR A 143 -12.17 53.39 -14.16
CA THR A 143 -10.72 53.67 -14.02
C THR A 143 -9.95 52.75 -13.04
N LEU A 144 -9.04 51.97 -13.65
CA LEU A 144 -7.92 51.22 -13.08
C LEU A 144 -7.04 52.05 -12.13
N ARG A 145 -6.54 51.47 -11.02
CA ARG A 145 -5.14 51.66 -10.59
C ARG A 145 -4.65 50.56 -9.64
N THR A 146 -3.60 49.90 -10.11
CA THR A 146 -2.61 49.04 -9.45
C THR A 146 -1.82 49.77 -8.38
N THR A 147 -1.39 49.08 -7.31
CA THR A 147 -0.04 49.23 -6.72
C THR A 147 0.38 47.98 -5.95
N HIS A 148 1.43 47.33 -6.47
CA HIS A 148 2.43 46.53 -5.75
C HIS A 148 3.38 47.49 -5.00
N PRO A 149 3.91 47.14 -3.82
CA PRO A 149 5.33 46.77 -3.68
C PRO A 149 5.51 45.64 -2.63
N GLU A 150 6.64 45.00 -2.37
CA GLU A 150 7.98 44.91 -2.94
C GLU A 150 8.64 43.75 -2.16
N ASN A 151 9.39 42.90 -2.86
CA ASN A 151 9.96 41.68 -2.35
C ASN A 151 11.47 41.89 -2.20
N ASP A 152 11.95 42.11 -0.98
CA ASP A 152 13.38 42.15 -0.68
C ASP A 152 13.79 40.92 0.12
N THR A 153 14.66 40.13 -0.49
CA THR A 153 15.47 39.06 0.11
C THR A 153 16.88 39.65 0.34
N PRO A 154 17.49 39.49 1.52
CA PRO A 154 18.56 38.48 1.63
C PRO A 154 18.70 37.79 3.02
N GLY A 155 19.13 36.52 3.03
CA GLY A 155 19.62 35.82 4.24
C GLY A 155 20.92 36.43 4.79
N PRO A 156 21.56 35.90 5.87
CA PRO A 156 21.63 34.48 6.28
C PRO A 156 21.48 34.22 7.80
N ALA A 157 21.60 32.95 8.20
CA ALA A 157 21.50 32.39 9.56
C ALA A 157 22.41 33.06 10.63
N PRO A 158 22.05 32.95 11.93
CA PRO A 158 22.74 31.97 12.77
C PRO A 158 21.88 31.27 13.85
N THR A 159 22.51 30.24 14.43
CA THR A 159 22.17 29.35 15.55
C THR A 159 21.67 29.99 16.86
N GLY A 160 20.77 29.30 17.57
CA GLY A 160 20.70 29.34 19.05
C GLY A 160 19.30 29.37 19.71
N THR A 161 18.97 28.28 20.42
CA THR A 161 18.33 28.24 21.76
C THR A 161 16.87 28.72 21.97
N THR A 162 16.02 27.74 22.29
CA THR A 162 14.92 27.70 23.30
C THR A 162 13.91 28.85 23.37
N THR A 163 12.60 28.55 23.20
CA THR A 163 11.50 28.92 24.13
C THR A 163 10.15 28.43 23.60
N SER A 164 9.36 27.84 24.49
CA SER A 164 7.97 27.44 24.31
C SER A 164 7.08 28.58 23.78
N ALA A 165 6.57 28.45 22.56
CA ALA A 165 5.57 29.34 22.00
C ALA A 165 4.19 28.65 21.97
N SER A 166 3.21 29.38 22.48
CA SER A 166 1.83 28.99 22.80
C SER A 166 1.05 28.36 21.64
N SER A 167 0.05 27.54 21.98
CA SER A 167 -0.85 26.82 21.07
C SER A 167 -1.63 27.69 20.07
N GLY A 168 -1.58 29.02 20.18
CA GLY A 168 -2.27 29.97 19.30
C GLY A 168 -1.53 30.31 18.00
N ASP A 169 -0.20 30.18 17.94
CA ASP A 169 0.55 30.49 16.71
C ASP A 169 0.65 29.28 15.76
N ARG A 170 0.56 28.07 16.30
CA ARG A 170 0.54 26.84 15.49
C ARG A 170 -0.73 26.69 14.65
N SER A 171 -1.87 27.21 15.13
CA SER A 171 -3.14 27.13 14.42
C SER A 171 -3.21 28.09 13.23
N ARG A 172 -2.57 29.26 13.29
CA ARG A 172 -2.47 30.18 12.13
C ARG A 172 -1.58 29.62 11.03
N MET A 173 -0.43 29.03 11.42
CA MET A 173 0.56 28.52 10.46
C MET A 173 0.11 27.24 9.72
N LEU A 174 -0.86 26.50 10.27
CA LEU A 174 -1.52 25.39 9.57
C LEU A 174 -2.59 25.88 8.58
N HIS A 175 -3.24 27.00 8.89
CA HIS A 175 -4.29 27.61 8.06
C HIS A 175 -3.74 28.19 6.75
N ASP A 176 -2.50 28.69 6.77
CA ASP A 176 -1.83 29.21 5.56
C ASP A 176 -1.28 28.10 4.64
N ARG A 177 -1.11 26.87 5.15
CA ARG A 177 -0.48 25.76 4.40
C ARG A 177 -1.48 24.77 3.79
N TYR A 178 -2.68 24.68 4.34
CA TYR A 178 -3.79 23.92 3.78
C TYR A 178 -4.97 24.87 3.60
N GLY A 179 -5.08 25.44 2.41
CA GLY A 179 -6.19 26.30 2.03
C GLY A 179 -7.53 25.63 2.34
N ASP A 180 -8.42 26.42 2.95
CA ASP A 180 -9.79 26.06 3.27
C ASP A 180 -10.51 25.60 2.00
N SER A 181 -10.71 24.30 1.89
CA SER A 181 -11.33 23.66 0.73
C SER A 181 -12.59 22.93 1.16
N ARG A 182 -13.54 23.70 1.71
CA ARG A 182 -14.96 23.29 1.78
C ARG A 182 -15.90 24.46 1.50
N PRO A 183 -16.44 24.57 0.28
CA PRO A 183 -17.62 25.39 0.04
C PRO A 183 -18.83 24.68 0.67
N ASP A 184 -19.31 25.19 1.81
CA ASP A 184 -20.56 24.73 2.43
C ASP A 184 -21.78 25.13 1.58
N HIS A 185 -22.11 24.28 0.60
CA HIS A 185 -23.24 24.51 -0.31
C HIS A 185 -24.60 24.09 0.27
N SER A 186 -24.65 23.57 1.49
CA SER A 186 -25.84 22.93 2.08
C SER A 186 -26.70 23.83 2.97
N ARG A 187 -26.54 25.17 2.94
CA ARG A 187 -27.31 26.07 3.81
C ARG A 187 -28.61 26.64 3.24
N LYS A 188 -29.06 26.23 2.03
CA LYS A 188 -30.25 26.82 1.38
C LYS A 188 -31.55 26.02 1.47
N PHE A 189 -31.58 24.81 2.03
CA PHE A 189 -32.82 24.02 2.10
C PHE A 189 -33.57 24.06 3.45
N ALA A 190 -32.99 24.65 4.50
CA ALA A 190 -33.60 24.64 5.83
C ALA A 190 -34.64 25.76 6.10
N ARG A 191 -34.95 26.63 5.13
CA ARG A 191 -35.83 27.81 5.37
C ARG A 191 -37.25 27.72 4.78
N ARG A 192 -37.61 26.68 4.01
CA ARG A 192 -38.97 26.55 3.42
C ARG A 192 -39.95 25.65 4.18
N GLN A 193 -39.57 25.07 5.33
CA GLN A 193 -40.41 24.10 6.04
C GLN A 193 -41.09 24.62 7.32
N ARG A 194 -41.12 25.95 7.54
CA ARG A 194 -41.76 26.57 8.73
C ARG A 194 -43.00 27.42 8.45
N GLU A 195 -43.63 27.28 7.28
CA GLU A 195 -44.87 28.03 6.95
C GLU A 195 -46.10 27.14 6.70
N ARG A 196 -46.08 25.90 7.21
CA ARG A 196 -47.29 25.07 7.22
C ARG A 196 -47.41 24.33 8.53
N PHE A 197 -47.93 25.02 9.55
CA PHE A 197 -48.93 24.54 10.52
C PHE A 197 -49.53 25.76 11.20
#